data_AF-A0A9E2C3L7-F1
#
_entry.id   AF-A0A9E2C3L7-F1
#
_cell.length_a   1.000
_cell.length_b   1.000
_cell.length_c   1.000
_cell.angle_alpha   90.00
_cell.angle_beta   90.00
_cell.angle_gamma   90.00
#
_symmetry.space_group_name_H-M   'P 1'
#
loop_
_entity.id
_entity.type
_entity.pdbx_description
1 polymer ?
#
loop_
_entity_poly.entity_id
_entity_poly.type
_entity_poly.pdbx_seq_one_letter_code
_entity_poly.pdbx_strand_id
1 'polypeptide(L)'
;MDGLKRYLRSFARPGSEDAPAPAQACMPIKTLLEVNAEDAALLERVDALLARIEEGLCEALECAKAAGELRADVDCPRLARLIQAQVMGLRAFAERNVRPCQIEALADDMADMLDVYRVR
;
A
#
# COMPACT_ATOMS: atom_id res chain seq x y z
N MET A 1 -8.11 11.20 2.53
CA MET A 1 -7.85 10.59 1.21
C MET A 1 -6.62 11.14 0.51
N ASP A 2 -6.38 12.45 0.52
CA ASP A 2 -5.19 13.03 -0.14
C ASP A 2 -3.87 12.52 0.44
N GLY A 3 -3.81 12.27 1.75
CA GLY A 3 -2.64 11.66 2.39
C GLY A 3 -2.31 10.26 1.84
N LEU A 4 -3.31 9.45 1.56
CA LEU A 4 -3.12 8.11 0.99
C LEU A 4 -2.67 8.17 -0.48
N LYS A 5 -3.29 9.04 -1.28
CA LYS A 5 -2.84 9.28 -2.66
C LYS A 5 -1.39 9.77 -2.69
N ARG A 6 -1.02 10.65 -1.75
CA ARG A 6 0.36 11.12 -1.59
C ARG A 6 1.30 9.98 -1.18
N TYR A 7 0.86 9.08 -0.30
CA TYR A 7 1.61 7.89 0.09
C TYR A 7 1.85 6.93 -1.09
N LEU A 8 0.85 6.69 -1.95
CA LEU A 8 1.06 5.90 -3.18
C LEU A 8 2.08 6.54 -4.11
N ARG A 9 1.97 7.87 -4.31
CA ARG A 9 2.89 8.65 -5.15
C ARG A 9 4.32 8.74 -4.58
N SER A 10 4.51 8.62 -3.27
CA SER A 10 5.86 8.68 -2.69
C SER A 10 6.71 7.48 -3.10
N PHE A 11 6.12 6.34 -3.44
CA PHE A 11 6.84 5.18 -3.96
C PHE A 11 7.38 5.36 -5.37
N ALA A 12 6.81 6.29 -6.13
CA ALA A 12 7.26 6.59 -7.49
C ALA A 12 8.41 7.60 -7.54
N ARG A 13 8.70 8.29 -6.43
CA ARG A 13 9.76 9.32 -6.37
C ARG A 13 11.03 8.77 -5.72
N PRO A 14 12.08 8.46 -6.49
CA PRO A 14 13.37 8.12 -5.89
C PRO A 14 13.95 9.33 -5.13
N GLY A 15 14.23 9.16 -3.84
CA GLY A 15 15.04 10.11 -3.05
C GLY A 15 14.29 11.18 -2.24
N SER A 16 12.98 11.06 -1.97
CA SER A 16 12.35 11.91 -0.94
C SER A 16 12.79 11.46 0.47
N GLU A 17 13.08 12.40 1.37
CA GLU A 17 13.50 12.13 2.76
C GLU A 17 12.50 11.24 3.54
N ASP A 18 11.24 11.19 3.10
CA ASP A 18 10.17 10.35 3.67
C ASP A 18 9.97 8.98 2.98
N ALA A 19 10.70 8.68 1.90
CA ALA A 19 10.57 7.40 1.21
C ALA A 19 11.50 6.37 1.84
N PRO A 20 10.99 5.27 2.45
CA PRO A 20 11.85 4.18 2.86
C PRO A 20 12.61 3.68 1.63
N ALA A 21 13.91 3.45 1.77
CA ALA A 21 14.77 3.00 0.68
C ALA A 21 14.11 1.80 -0.05
N PRO A 22 14.18 1.71 -1.38
CA PRO A 22 13.47 0.68 -2.16
C PRO A 22 13.66 -0.74 -1.60
N ALA A 23 14.87 -1.04 -1.12
CA ALA A 23 15.22 -2.33 -0.52
C ALA A 23 14.54 -2.62 0.84
N GLN A 24 14.22 -1.60 1.64
CA GLN A 24 13.84 -1.81 3.06
C GLN A 24 12.36 -2.15 3.25
N ALA A 25 11.50 -1.72 2.34
CA ALA A 25 10.05 -1.96 2.41
C ALA A 25 9.58 -3.18 1.59
N CYS A 26 10.46 -3.76 0.77
CA CYS A 26 10.19 -4.95 -0.03
C CYS A 26 10.62 -6.26 0.66
N MET A 27 11.44 -6.19 1.71
CA MET A 27 11.92 -7.35 2.47
C MET A 27 10.78 -8.26 2.95
N PRO A 28 9.69 -7.77 3.56
CA PRO A 28 8.62 -8.66 4.04
C PRO A 28 7.95 -9.45 2.91
N ILE A 29 7.77 -8.84 1.73
CA ILE A 29 7.12 -9.47 0.57
C ILE A 29 8.05 -10.52 -0.05
N LYS A 30 9.33 -10.19 -0.23
CA LYS A 30 10.34 -11.14 -0.75
C LYS A 30 10.52 -12.31 0.22
N THR A 31 10.60 -12.05 1.52
CA THR A 31 10.59 -13.10 2.56
C THR A 31 9.36 -13.99 2.45
N LEU A 32 8.15 -13.43 2.30
CA LEU A 32 6.94 -14.25 2.16
C LEU A 32 6.95 -15.17 0.92
N LEU A 33 7.59 -14.73 -0.17
CA LEU A 33 7.63 -15.46 -1.44
C LEU A 33 8.82 -16.42 -1.57
N GLU A 34 9.91 -16.18 -0.83
CA GLU A 34 11.17 -16.95 -0.92
C GLU A 34 11.39 -17.91 0.26
N VAL A 35 10.63 -17.75 1.36
CA VAL A 35 10.74 -18.64 2.53
C VAL A 35 10.02 -19.96 2.27
N ASN A 36 10.78 -21.06 2.30
CA ASN A 36 10.25 -22.41 2.33
C ASN A 36 9.49 -22.67 3.65
N ALA A 37 8.56 -23.63 3.64
CA ALA A 37 7.74 -24.02 4.79
C ALA A 37 8.52 -24.43 6.07
N GLU A 38 9.85 -24.55 5.99
CA GLU A 38 10.73 -24.90 7.10
C GLU A 38 10.92 -23.75 8.11
N ASP A 39 10.61 -22.50 7.75
CA ASP A 39 10.74 -21.32 8.61
C ASP A 39 9.36 -20.74 9.03
N ALA A 40 8.49 -21.59 9.57
CA ALA A 40 7.13 -21.24 9.98
C ALA A 40 7.05 -20.01 10.91
N ALA A 41 7.99 -19.86 11.83
CA ALA A 41 8.05 -18.71 12.74
C ALA A 41 8.36 -17.38 12.03
N LEU A 42 9.05 -17.42 10.88
CA LEU A 42 9.29 -16.24 10.05
C LEU A 42 8.05 -15.87 9.24
N LEU A 43 7.35 -16.86 8.69
CA LEU A 43 6.07 -16.64 8.00
C LEU A 43 5.03 -16.02 8.93
N GLU A 44 4.86 -16.55 10.15
CA GLU A 44 3.95 -15.97 11.15
C GLU A 44 4.29 -14.50 11.48
N ARG A 45 5.58 -14.16 11.56
CA ARG A 45 6.02 -12.78 11.79
C ARG A 45 5.68 -11.87 10.62
N VAL A 46 5.88 -12.34 9.39
CA VAL A 46 5.54 -11.56 8.19
C VAL A 46 4.03 -11.35 8.09
N ASP A 47 3.23 -12.41 8.32
CA ASP A 47 1.78 -12.31 8.33
C ASP A 47 1.29 -11.33 9.40
N ALA A 48 1.85 -11.39 10.61
CA ALA A 48 1.53 -10.44 11.68
C ALA A 48 1.89 -8.99 11.32
N LEU A 49 3.00 -8.78 10.60
CA LEU A 49 3.36 -7.44 10.11
C LEU A 49 2.38 -6.95 9.05
N LEU A 50 1.99 -7.81 8.10
CA LEU A 50 1.03 -7.47 7.06
C LEU A 50 -0.37 -7.21 7.63
N ALA A 51 -0.80 -7.98 8.63
CA ALA A 51 -2.05 -7.76 9.34
C ALA A 51 -2.07 -6.40 10.07
N ARG A 52 -0.97 -6.03 10.73
CA ARG A 52 -0.86 -4.71 11.39
C ARG A 52 -0.90 -3.54 10.40
N ILE A 53 -0.35 -3.73 9.20
CA ILE A 53 -0.46 -2.72 8.13
C ILE A 53 -1.92 -2.60 7.67
N GLU A 54 -2.62 -3.72 7.48
CA GLU A 54 -4.04 -3.75 7.12
C GLU A 54 -4.89 -3.01 8.15
N GLU A 55 -4.68 -3.31 9.44
CA GLU A 55 -5.36 -2.67 10.56
C GLU A 55 -5.14 -1.15 10.55
N GLY A 56 -3.89 -0.69 10.45
CA GLY A 56 -3.58 0.75 10.41
C GLY A 56 -4.19 1.47 9.21
N LEU A 57 -4.25 0.80 8.04
CA LEU A 57 -4.96 1.34 6.87
C LEU A 57 -6.47 1.41 7.12
N CYS A 58 -7.05 0.38 7.72
CA CYS A 58 -8.48 0.35 8.05
C CYS A 58 -8.85 1.47 9.03
N GLU A 59 -8.07 1.66 10.09
CA GLU A 59 -8.27 2.74 11.06
C GLU A 59 -8.24 4.12 10.38
N ALA A 60 -7.27 4.36 9.50
CA ALA A 60 -7.16 5.61 8.76
C ALA A 60 -8.37 5.84 7.83
N LEU A 61 -8.88 4.79 7.19
CA LEU A 61 -10.07 4.85 6.35
C LEU A 61 -11.33 5.12 7.16
N GLU A 62 -11.49 4.49 8.32
CA GLU A 62 -12.63 4.75 9.21
C GLU A 62 -12.61 6.20 9.73
N CYS A 63 -11.43 6.74 10.05
CA CYS A 63 -11.28 8.15 10.39
C CYS A 63 -11.70 9.06 9.23
N ALA A 64 -11.26 8.76 8.00
CA ALA A 64 -11.64 9.53 6.81
C ALA A 64 -13.15 9.44 6.52
N LYS A 65 -13.76 8.27 6.75
CA LYS A 65 -15.21 8.08 6.64
C LYS A 65 -15.98 8.88 7.68
N ALA A 66 -15.54 8.86 8.94
CA ALA A 66 -16.12 9.68 10.01
C ALA A 66 -15.97 11.19 9.75
N ALA A 67 -14.90 11.61 9.08
CA ALA A 67 -14.68 12.99 8.65
C ALA A 67 -15.49 13.40 7.40
N GLY A 68 -16.27 12.49 6.80
CA GLY A 68 -17.06 12.76 5.61
C GLY A 68 -16.27 12.82 4.30
N GLU A 69 -15.03 12.29 4.28
CA GLU A 69 -14.23 12.23 3.05
C GLU A 69 -14.59 11.01 2.18
N LEU A 70 -15.10 9.94 2.80
CA LEU A 70 -15.54 8.71 2.15
C LEU A 70 -17.06 8.57 2.21
N ARG A 71 -17.64 7.92 1.21
CA ARG A 71 -19.07 7.60 1.24
C ARG A 71 -19.40 6.71 2.44
N ALA A 72 -20.60 6.89 2.98
CA ALA A 72 -21.06 6.16 4.15
C ALA A 72 -21.16 4.63 3.93
N ASP A 73 -21.27 4.18 2.68
CA ASP A 73 -21.37 2.76 2.32
C ASP A 73 -20.02 2.09 2.00
N VAL A 74 -18.90 2.80 2.15
CA VAL A 74 -17.56 2.21 1.98
C VAL A 74 -17.29 1.19 3.08
N ASP A 75 -16.90 -0.03 2.67
CA ASP A 75 -16.35 -1.07 3.53
C ASP A 75 -14.85 -0.82 3.71
N CYS A 76 -14.48 -0.16 4.83
CA CYS A 76 -13.11 0.24 5.13
C CYS A 76 -12.16 -0.96 5.25
N PRO A 77 -12.50 -2.07 5.94
CA PRO A 77 -11.66 -3.27 5.94
C PRO A 77 -11.39 -3.84 4.54
N ARG A 78 -12.40 -3.86 3.66
CA ARG A 78 -12.20 -4.29 2.27
C ARG A 78 -11.31 -3.33 1.48
N LEU A 79 -11.49 -2.02 1.67
CA LEU A 79 -10.67 -1.01 1.01
C LEU A 79 -9.22 -1.02 1.51
N ALA A 80 -8.98 -1.27 2.81
CA ALA A 80 -7.64 -1.44 3.38
C ALA A 80 -6.87 -2.56 2.67
N ARG A 81 -7.49 -3.72 2.49
CA ARG A 81 -6.91 -4.85 1.74
C ARG A 81 -6.57 -4.51 0.31
N LEU A 82 -7.46 -3.78 -0.38
CA LEU A 82 -7.21 -3.30 -1.75
C LEU A 82 -5.97 -2.38 -1.79
N ILE A 83 -5.89 -1.41 -0.88
CA ILE A 83 -4.77 -0.47 -0.81
C ILE A 83 -3.47 -1.19 -0.48
N GLN A 84 -3.48 -2.11 0.48
CA GLN A 84 -2.31 -2.90 0.82
C GLN A 84 -1.81 -3.70 -0.39
N ALA A 85 -2.72 -4.37 -1.11
CA ALA A 85 -2.38 -5.09 -2.34
C ALA A 85 -1.81 -4.16 -3.43
N GLN A 86 -2.38 -2.97 -3.61
CA GLN A 86 -1.86 -1.96 -4.55
C GLN A 86 -0.45 -1.50 -4.16
N VAL A 87 -0.20 -1.20 -2.88
CA VAL A 87 1.13 -0.82 -2.38
C VAL A 87 2.13 -1.94 -2.63
N MET A 88 1.79 -3.19 -2.31
CA MET A 88 2.64 -4.35 -2.56
C MET A 88 2.94 -4.51 -4.06
N GLY A 89 1.92 -4.41 -4.91
CA GLY A 89 2.06 -4.52 -6.37
C GLY A 89 2.90 -3.40 -6.98
N LEU A 90 2.70 -2.16 -6.53
CA LEU A 90 3.49 -1.00 -6.97
C LEU A 90 4.97 -1.16 -6.61
N ARG A 91 5.25 -1.61 -5.38
CA ARG A 91 6.62 -1.90 -4.92
C ARG A 91 7.27 -3.00 -5.75
N ALA A 92 6.56 -4.11 -5.96
CA ALA A 92 7.07 -5.21 -6.81
C ALA A 92 7.30 -4.76 -8.25
N PHE A 93 6.45 -3.88 -8.79
CA PHE A 93 6.62 -3.33 -10.13
C PHE A 93 7.85 -2.41 -10.22
N ALA A 94 8.11 -1.60 -9.19
CA ALA A 94 9.25 -0.69 -9.10
C ALA A 94 10.62 -1.40 -9.01
N GLU A 95 10.66 -2.67 -8.59
CA GLU A 95 11.89 -3.49 -8.56
C GLU A 95 12.37 -3.91 -9.96
N ARG A 96 11.52 -3.78 -10.98
CA ARG A 96 11.88 -4.08 -12.37
C ARG A 96 12.71 -2.94 -12.94
N ASN A 97 13.47 -3.21 -14.00
CA ASN A 97 14.13 -2.16 -14.79
C ASN A 97 13.08 -1.40 -15.64
N VAL A 98 12.23 -0.61 -14.99
CA VAL A 98 11.17 0.21 -15.58
C VAL A 98 11.51 1.69 -15.45
N ARG A 99 11.06 2.51 -16.40
CA ARG A 99 11.33 3.95 -16.33
C ARG A 99 10.54 4.59 -15.18
N PRO A 100 11.09 5.57 -14.45
CA PRO A 100 10.39 6.23 -13.34
C PRO A 100 9.01 6.76 -13.71
N CYS A 101 8.85 7.36 -14.90
CA CYS A 101 7.56 7.86 -15.38
C CYS A 101 6.47 6.78 -15.50
N GLN A 102 6.84 5.51 -15.67
CA GLN A 102 5.89 4.40 -15.73
C GLN A 102 5.44 3.97 -14.33
N ILE A 103 6.31 4.10 -13.33
CA ILE A 103 5.95 3.87 -11.92
C ILE A 103 5.05 5.01 -11.43
N GLU A 104 5.37 6.25 -11.79
CA GLU A 104 4.55 7.44 -11.51
C GLU A 104 3.15 7.30 -12.09
N ALA A 105 3.05 6.97 -13.39
CA ALA A 105 1.75 6.76 -14.04
C ALA A 105 0.93 5.66 -13.35
N LEU A 106 1.55 4.54 -12.97
CA LEU A 106 0.86 3.47 -12.24
C LEU A 106 0.38 3.92 -10.85
N ALA A 107 1.21 4.68 -10.13
CA ALA A 107 0.84 5.23 -8.82
C ALA A 107 -0.31 6.24 -8.94
N ASP A 108 -0.32 7.06 -9.99
CA ASP A 108 -1.41 7.99 -10.30
C ASP A 108 -2.70 7.23 -10.63
N ASP A 109 -2.65 6.23 -11.51
CA ASP A 109 -3.80 5.39 -11.84
C ASP A 109 -4.40 4.73 -10.59
N MET A 110 -3.55 4.16 -9.73
CA MET A 110 -3.99 3.57 -8.46
C MET A 110 -4.63 4.60 -7.54
N ALA A 111 -4.05 5.80 -7.44
CA ALA A 111 -4.58 6.88 -6.61
C ALA A 111 -5.92 7.41 -7.13
N ASP A 112 -6.10 7.50 -8.44
CA ASP A 112 -7.31 8.01 -9.09
C ASP A 112 -8.45 6.98 -9.01
N MET A 113 -8.15 5.68 -9.05
CA MET A 113 -9.14 4.64 -8.76
C MET A 113 -9.79 4.80 -7.37
N LEU A 114 -9.11 5.41 -6.40
CA LEU A 114 -9.66 5.61 -5.06
C LEU A 114 -10.74 6.71 -5.01
N ASP A 115 -10.86 7.57 -6.03
CA ASP A 115 -11.88 8.61 -6.05
C ASP A 115 -13.31 8.05 -6.09
N VAL A 116 -13.49 6.81 -6.56
CA VAL A 116 -14.81 6.15 -6.58
C VAL A 116 -15.42 5.95 -5.19
N TYR A 117 -14.59 6.00 -4.14
CA TYR A 117 -14.99 5.85 -2.74
C TYR A 117 -15.26 7.19 -2.04
N ARG A 118 -14.89 8.32 -2.66
CA ARG A 118 -15.06 9.65 -2.06
C ARG A 118 -16.51 10.12 -2.11
N VAL A 119 -16.88 10.97 -1.17
CA VAL A 119 -18.11 11.76 -1.26
C VAL A 119 -18.01 12.65 -2.50
N ARG A 120 -19.07 12.63 -3.33
CA ARG A 120 -19.17 13.44 -4.56
C ARG A 120 -19.29 14.92 -4.25
#